data_AF-A0A151QNY8-F1
#
_entry.id   AF-A0A151QNY8-F1
#
_cell.length_a   1.000
_cell.length_b   1.000
_cell.length_c   1.000
_cell.angle_alpha   90.00
_cell.angle_beta   90.00
_cell.angle_gamma   90.00
#
_symmetry.space_group_name_H-M   'P 1'
#
loop_
_entity.id
_entity.type
_entity.pdbx_description
1 polymer ?
#
loop_
_entity_poly.entity_id
_entity_poly.type
_entity_poly.pdbx_seq_one_letter_code
_entity_poly.pdbx_strand_id
1 'polypeptide(L)' 'MDRYSDQLCKDKDKVIKAANSRNYENLRAHKPRGMKAEIWNGLIDIWKTPEWKKKFVAGRQIRAAQPEAMVHT' A
#
# COMPACT_ATOMS: atom_id res chain seq x y z
N MET A 1 -3.08 22.45 -10.39
CA MET A 1 -2.68 21.16 -9.80
C MET A 1 -1.54 20.60 -10.63
N ASP A 2 -0.38 20.40 -10.01
CA ASP A 2 0.83 19.95 -10.69
C ASP A 2 0.63 18.55 -11.30
N ARG A 3 0.94 18.38 -12.59
CA ARG A 3 0.75 17.10 -13.32
C ARG A 3 1.51 15.95 -12.67
N TYR A 4 2.60 16.24 -11.95
CA TYR A 4 3.39 15.26 -11.23
C TYR A 4 2.64 14.67 -10.03
N SER A 5 1.93 15.51 -9.27
CA SER A 5 1.14 15.08 -8.12
C SER A 5 -0.04 14.20 -8.52
N ASP A 6 -0.67 14.49 -9.65
CA ASP A 6 -1.79 13.70 -10.16
C ASP A 6 -1.36 12.27 -10.56
N GLN A 7 -0.20 12.14 -11.20
CA GLN A 7 0.35 10.84 -11.60
C GLN A 7 0.74 9.98 -10.39
N LEU A 8 1.38 10.59 -9.37
CA LEU A 8 1.71 9.91 -8.13
C LEU A 8 0.45 9.46 -7.37
N CYS A 9 -0.60 10.27 -7.37
CA CYS A 9 -1.87 9.92 -6.74
C CYS A 9 -2.50 8.68 -7.40
N LYS A 10 -2.48 8.63 -8.73
CA LYS A 10 -2.98 7.48 -9.51
C LYS A 10 -2.15 6.21 -9.30
N ASP A 11 -0.82 6.33 -9.25
CA ASP A 11 0.07 5.20 -8.96
C ASP A 11 -0.19 4.64 -7.56
N LYS A 12 -0.37 5.51 -6.55
CA LYS A 12 -0.72 5.11 -5.18
C LYS A 12 -2.04 4.35 -5.14
N ASP A 13 -3.08 4.83 -5.81
CA ASP A 13 -4.39 4.15 -5.82
C ASP A 13 -4.30 2.74 -6.43
N LYS A 14 -3.56 2.59 -7.54
CA LYS A 14 -3.31 1.29 -8.18
C LYS A 14 -2.55 0.34 -7.26
N VAL A 15 -1.51 0.83 -6.59
CA VAL A 15 -0.72 0.05 -5.63
C VAL A 15 -1.58 -0.37 -4.43
N ILE A 16 -2.41 0.53 -3.89
CA ILE A 16 -3.33 0.22 -2.78
C ILE A 16 -4.36 -0.84 -3.20
N LYS A 17 -4.95 -0.72 -4.40
CA LYS A 17 -5.87 -1.74 -4.94
C LYS A 17 -5.19 -3.09 -5.14
N ALA A 18 -3.99 -3.11 -5.72
CA ALA A 18 -3.21 -4.33 -5.92
C ALA A 18 -2.78 -4.99 -4.59
N ALA A 19 -2.39 -4.19 -3.60
CA ALA A 19 -2.04 -4.69 -2.27
C ALA A 19 -3.26 -5.29 -1.55
N ASN A 20 -4.44 -4.70 -1.71
CA ASN A 20 -5.68 -5.21 -1.12
C ASN A 20 -6.19 -6.50 -1.79
N SER A 21 -5.92 -6.71 -3.08
CA SER A 21 -6.35 -7.92 -3.80
C SER A 21 -5.48 -9.15 -3.54
N ARG A 22 -4.43 -9.05 -2.71
CA ARG A 22 -3.39 -10.09 -2.50
C ARG A 22 -2.69 -10.53 -3.78
N ASN A 23 -2.83 -9.79 -4.89
CA ASN A 23 -2.15 -10.10 -6.15
C ASN A 23 -0.75 -9.46 -6.13
N TYR A 24 0.19 -10.17 -5.50
CA TYR A 24 1.57 -9.72 -5.35
C TYR A 24 2.35 -9.63 -6.67
N GLU A 25 1.95 -10.39 -7.69
CA GLU A 25 2.56 -10.32 -9.03
C GLU A 25 2.17 -9.00 -9.73
N ASN A 26 0.90 -8.62 -9.63
CA ASN A 26 0.43 -7.33 -10.10
C ASN A 26 1.13 -6.18 -9.34
N LEU A 27 1.37 -6.35 -8.03
CA LEU A 27 2.11 -5.37 -7.22
C LEU A 27 3.57 -5.21 -7.68
N ARG A 28 4.26 -6.29 -8.08
CA ARG A 28 5.62 -6.22 -8.65
C ARG A 28 5.66 -5.42 -9.95
N ALA A 29 4.63 -5.54 -10.79
CA ALA A 29 4.51 -4.77 -12.04
C ALA A 29 4.24 -3.26 -11.79
N HIS A 30 3.62 -2.92 -10.66
CA HIS A 30 3.33 -1.53 -10.25
C HIS A 30 4.44 -0.92 -9.39
N LYS A 31 5.69 -1.12 -9.80
CA LYS A 31 6.84 -0.47 -9.16
C LYS A 31 6.74 1.06 -9.32
N PRO A 32 6.80 1.85 -8.23
CA PRO A 32 6.81 3.30 -8.31
C PRO A 32 7.99 3.84 -9.14
N ARG A 33 7.71 4.86 -9.95
CA ARG A 33 8.74 5.56 -10.74
C ARG A 33 9.78 6.18 -9.79
N GLY A 34 11.06 5.97 -10.10
CA GLY A 34 12.19 6.45 -9.28
C GLY A 34 12.63 5.51 -8.15
N MET A 35 11.87 4.46 -7.83
CA MET A 35 12.34 3.43 -6.90
C MET A 35 13.30 2.46 -7.60
N LYS A 36 14.18 1.75 -6.87
CA LYS A 36 14.92 0.60 -7.42
C LYS A 36 14.06 -0.65 -7.36
N ALA A 37 14.16 -1.52 -8.38
CA ALA A 37 13.36 -2.75 -8.43
C ALA A 37 13.69 -3.70 -7.26
N GLU A 38 14.96 -3.76 -6.85
CA GLU A 38 15.42 -4.58 -5.72
C GLU A 38 14.76 -4.14 -4.40
N ILE A 39 14.70 -2.83 -4.15
CA ILE A 39 14.04 -2.27 -2.96
C ILE A 39 12.54 -2.57 -2.99
N TRP A 40 11.89 -2.38 -4.15
CA TRP A 40 10.47 -2.69 -4.32
C TRP A 40 10.16 -4.17 -4.10
N ASN A 41 10.97 -5.06 -4.67
CA ASN A 41 10.82 -6.50 -4.49
C ASN A 41 11.04 -6.91 -3.03
N GLY A 42 12.05 -6.37 -2.35
CA GLY A 42 12.30 -6.61 -0.93
C GLY A 42 11.13 -6.18 -0.04
N LEU A 43 10.51 -5.03 -0.32
CA LEU A 43 9.31 -4.57 0.38
C LEU A 43 8.13 -5.51 0.16
N ILE A 44 7.94 -6.02 -1.06
CA ILE A 44 6.89 -6.99 -1.38
C ILE A 44 7.12 -8.31 -0.63
N ASP A 45 8.35 -8.80 -0.54
CA ASP A 45 8.68 -10.02 0.20
C ASP A 45 8.46 -9.87 1.71
N ILE A 46 8.81 -8.71 2.28
CA ILE A 46 8.47 -8.37 3.67
C ILE A 46 6.95 -8.38 3.88
N TRP A 47 6.18 -7.81 2.94
CA TRP A 47 4.71 -7.80 3.00
C TRP A 47 4.05 -9.17 2.91
N LYS A 48 4.73 -10.15 2.27
CA LYS A 48 4.24 -11.53 2.20
C LYS A 48 4.42 -12.28 3.52
N THR A 49 5.29 -11.81 4.42
CA THR A 49 5.53 -12.51 5.68
C THR A 49 4.26 -12.59 6.53
N PRO A 50 3.99 -13.74 7.16
CA PRO A 50 2.74 -13.96 7.89
C PRO A 50 2.60 -13.00 9.09
N GLU A 51 3.71 -12.60 9.70
CA GLU A 51 3.75 -11.63 10.79
C GLU A 51 3.28 -10.24 10.34
N TRP A 52 3.76 -9.77 9.18
CA TRP A 52 3.29 -8.50 8.62
C TRP A 52 1.81 -8.56 8.28
N LYS A 53 1.35 -9.66 7.68
CA LYS A 53 -0.06 -9.82 7.33
C LYS A 53 -0.97 -9.73 8.56
N LYS A 54 -0.58 -10.33 9.68
CA LYS A 54 -1.30 -10.23 10.97
C LYS A 54 -1.35 -8.78 11.46
N LYS A 55 -0.22 -8.06 11.47
CA LYS A 55 -0.16 -6.64 11.87
C LYS A 55 -1.00 -5.74 10.97
N PHE A 56 -0.96 -5.98 9.66
CA PHE A 56 -1.74 -5.20 8.69
C PHE A 56 -3.25 -5.38 8.88
N VAL A 57 -3.70 -6.63 9.06
CA VAL A 57 -5.12 -6.93 9.34
C VAL A 57 -5.56 -6.32 10.67
N ALA A 58 -4.76 -6.47 11.72
CA ALA A 58 -5.05 -5.86 13.02
C ALA A 58 -5.14 -4.33 12.92
N GLY A 59 -4.18 -3.68 12.26
CA GLY A 59 -4.22 -2.22 12.04
C GLY A 59 -5.41 -1.77 11.19
N ARG A 60 -5.83 -2.57 10.21
CA ARG A 60 -7.04 -2.30 9.42
C ARG A 60 -8.31 -2.43 10.27
N GLN A 61 -8.39 -3.46 11.12
CA GLN A 61 -9.53 -3.65 12.02
C GLN A 61 -9.62 -2.53 13.05
N ILE A 62 -8.49 -2.08 13.60
CA ILE A 62 -8.44 -0.94 14.52
C ILE A 62 -8.98 0.34 13.86
N ARG A 63 -8.59 0.62 12.60
CA ARG A 63 -9.12 1.76 11.82
C ARG A 63 -10.59 1.60 11.44
N ALA A 64 -11.03 0.39 11.09
CA ALA A 64 -12.42 0.12 10.75
C ALA A 64 -13.34 0.17 11.98
N ALA A 65 -12.82 -0.15 13.16
CA ALA A 65 -13.52 -0.08 14.44
C ALA A 65 -13.56 1.32 15.05
N GLN A 66 -12.81 2.29 14.50
CA GLN A 66 -12.86 3.70 14.89
C GLN A 66 -13.31 4.57 13.71
N PRO A 67 -14.62 4.74 13.48
CA PRO A 67 -15.10 5.64 12.43
C PRO A 67 -14.93 7.13 12.78
N GLU A 68 -14.78 7.48 14.07
CA GLU A 68 -14.98 8.86 14.57
C GLU A 68 -13.70 9.57 15.07
N ALA A 69 -12.60 8.85 15.35
CA ALA A 69 -11.49 9.41 16.15
C ALA A 69 -10.52 10.34 15.39
N MET A 70 -10.76 10.63 14.10
CA MET A 70 -9.94 11.56 13.31
C MET A 70 -10.75 12.71 12.69
N VAL A 71 -11.89 13.08 13.28
CA VAL A 71 -12.62 14.31 12.87
C VAL A 71 -12.30 15.51 13.77
N HIS A 72 -11.72 15.31 14.96
CA HIS A 72 -11.28 16.42 15.81
C HIS A 72 -9.90 16.18 16.44
N THR A 73 -8.85 16.70 15.79
CA THR A 73 -7.77 17.45 16.46
C THR A 73 -7.16 18.42 15.47
#